data_AF-A0A1I7ZNB1-F1
#
_entry.id   AF-A0A1I7ZNB1-F1
#
_cell.length_a   1.000
_cell.length_b   1.000
_cell.length_c   1.000
_cell.angle_alpha   90.00
_cell.angle_beta   90.00
_cell.angle_gamma   90.00
#
_symmetry.space_group_name_H-M   'P 1'
#
loop_
_entity.id
_entity.type
_entity.pdbx_description
1 polymer ?
#
loop_
_entity_poly.entity_id
_entity_poly.type
_entity_poly.pdbx_seq_one_letter_code
_entity_poly.pdbx_strand_id
1 'polypeptide(L)'
;MEPVQGNTKQNALFRKYTGKDEGCDGARIGPNGCAKLLADLGLDVTDRRVLVLCALAKAETQCEFSYEELVGAFKEYKINYLGDLKK
;
A
#
# COMPACT_ATOMS: atom_id res chain seq x y z
N MET A 1 -6.14 20.47 -1.73
CA MET A 1 -5.05 19.49 -1.56
C MET A 1 -4.52 19.22 -2.95
N GLU A 2 -3.22 19.35 -3.17
CA GLU A 2 -2.62 18.94 -4.45
C GLU A 2 -2.81 17.42 -4.63
N PRO A 3 -3.12 16.95 -5.84
CA PRO A 3 -3.28 15.51 -6.09
C PRO A 3 -1.98 14.77 -5.78
N VAL A 4 -2.09 13.62 -5.10
CA VAL A 4 -0.93 12.75 -4.85
C VAL A 4 -0.41 12.26 -6.19
N GLN A 5 0.86 12.56 -6.48
CA GLN A 5 1.55 12.08 -7.67
C GLN A 5 2.80 11.31 -7.25
N GLY A 6 2.74 9.99 -7.37
CA GLY A 6 3.88 9.10 -7.15
C GLY A 6 4.83 9.08 -8.34
N ASN A 7 6.09 8.74 -8.08
CA ASN A 7 7.07 8.48 -9.14
C ASN A 7 6.82 7.11 -9.81
N THR A 8 7.54 6.82 -10.90
CA THR A 8 7.37 5.56 -11.66
C THR A 8 7.48 4.30 -10.79
N LYS A 9 8.38 4.29 -9.80
CA LYS A 9 8.58 3.13 -8.91
C LYS A 9 7.44 2.96 -7.93
N GLN A 10 6.98 4.05 -7.32
CA GLN A 10 5.83 4.05 -6.41
C GLN A 10 4.55 3.63 -7.13
N ASN A 11 4.34 4.10 -8.35
CA ASN A 11 3.20 3.71 -9.19
C ASN A 11 3.26 2.23 -9.57
N ALA A 12 4.45 1.71 -9.88
CA ALA A 12 4.64 0.29 -10.17
C ALA A 12 4.39 -0.59 -8.95
N LEU A 13 4.83 -0.15 -7.76
CA LEU A 13 4.53 -0.84 -6.49
C LEU A 13 3.03 -0.89 -6.23
N PHE A 14 2.31 0.24 -6.36
CA PHE A 14 0.86 0.24 -6.19
C PHE A 14 0.18 -0.75 -7.13
N ARG A 15 0.50 -0.66 -8.44
CA ARG A 15 -0.04 -1.54 -9.50
C ARG A 15 0.26 -3.02 -9.30
N LYS A 16 1.36 -3.36 -8.63
CA LYS A 16 1.71 -4.76 -8.32
C LYS A 16 0.66 -5.42 -7.42
N TYR A 17 0.06 -4.63 -6.52
CA TYR A 17 -0.88 -5.14 -5.51
C TYR A 17 -2.34 -4.82 -5.84
N THR A 18 -2.61 -3.90 -6.76
CA THR A 18 -3.97 -3.71 -7.30
C THR A 18 -4.35 -4.95 -8.10
N GLY A 19 -5.30 -5.74 -7.57
CA GLY A 19 -5.79 -6.94 -8.24
C GLY A 19 -6.53 -6.56 -9.52
N LYS A 20 -6.26 -7.26 -10.61
CA LYS A 20 -7.14 -7.28 -11.79
C LYS A 20 -8.30 -8.26 -11.64
N ASP A 21 -8.19 -9.19 -10.69
CA ASP A 21 -9.16 -10.25 -10.47
C ASP A 21 -9.89 -10.04 -9.13
N GLU A 22 -11.22 -10.15 -9.21
CA GLU A 22 -12.21 -10.08 -8.13
C GLU A 22 -12.63 -8.67 -7.67
N GLY A 23 -13.56 -8.06 -8.40
CA GLY A 23 -14.51 -7.07 -7.88
C GLY A 23 -13.96 -5.69 -7.49
N CYS A 24 -12.64 -5.50 -7.47
CA CYS A 24 -12.01 -4.19 -7.39
C CYS A 24 -11.90 -3.60 -8.80
N ASP A 25 -12.34 -2.35 -8.95
CA ASP A 25 -12.28 -1.55 -10.18
C ASP A 25 -10.85 -1.19 -10.64
N GLY A 26 -9.83 -1.73 -9.97
CA GLY A 26 -8.42 -1.39 -10.17
C GLY A 26 -8.03 -0.02 -9.59
N ALA A 27 -8.91 0.65 -8.85
CA ALA A 27 -8.61 1.91 -8.18
C ALA A 27 -8.04 1.72 -6.76
N ARG A 28 -8.30 0.55 -6.13
CA ARG A 28 -7.87 0.22 -4.77
C ARG A 28 -7.17 -1.14 -4.70
N ILE A 29 -6.25 -1.27 -3.76
CA ILE A 29 -5.69 -2.55 -3.35
C ILE A 29 -6.69 -3.18 -2.41
N GLY A 30 -7.31 -4.30 -2.78
CA GLY A 30 -8.23 -5.04 -1.90
C GLY A 30 -7.52 -6.06 -0.99
N PRO A 31 -8.28 -6.87 -0.22
CA PRO A 31 -7.75 -7.75 0.83
C PRO A 31 -6.64 -8.71 0.34
N ASN A 32 -6.81 -9.31 -0.84
CA ASN A 32 -5.82 -10.20 -1.44
C ASN A 32 -4.53 -9.48 -1.83
N GLY A 33 -4.64 -8.22 -2.27
CA GLY A 33 -3.50 -7.36 -2.58
C GLY A 33 -2.76 -6.93 -1.32
N CYS A 34 -3.49 -6.58 -0.26
CA CYS A 34 -2.93 -6.29 1.06
C CYS A 34 -2.18 -7.50 1.62
N ALA A 35 -2.78 -8.70 1.58
CA ALA A 35 -2.11 -9.92 2.04
C ALA A 35 -0.79 -10.19 1.29
N LYS A 36 -0.77 -10.01 -0.04
CA LYS A 36 0.45 -10.13 -0.86
C LYS A 36 1.50 -9.06 -0.51
N LEU A 37 1.09 -7.81 -0.30
CA LEU A 37 1.98 -6.73 0.13
C LEU A 37 2.64 -7.06 1.48
N LEU A 38 1.84 -7.48 2.46
CA LEU A 38 2.33 -7.84 3.79
C LEU A 38 3.28 -9.05 3.74
N ALA A 39 2.95 -10.06 2.93
CA ALA A 39 3.83 -11.21 2.72
C ALA A 39 5.21 -10.81 2.16
N ASP A 40 5.26 -9.92 1.16
CA ASP A 40 6.54 -9.42 0.62
C ASP A 40 7.35 -8.61 1.65
N LEU A 41 6.65 -7.92 2.55
CA LEU A 41 7.24 -7.21 3.69
C LEU A 41 7.69 -8.16 4.82
N GLY A 42 7.31 -9.44 4.77
CA GLY A 42 7.57 -10.40 5.84
C GLY A 42 6.76 -10.09 7.11
N LEU A 43 5.55 -9.55 6.92
CA LEU A 43 4.60 -9.22 7.98
C LEU A 43 3.43 -10.21 7.94
N ASP A 44 3.06 -10.74 9.10
CA ASP A 44 1.80 -11.45 9.28
C ASP A 44 0.64 -10.43 9.35
N VAL A 45 -0.55 -10.81 8.89
CA VAL A 45 -1.74 -9.94 8.90
C VAL A 45 -2.14 -9.48 10.31
N THR A 46 -1.76 -10.22 11.35
CA THR A 46 -2.01 -9.90 12.77
C THR A 46 -0.86 -9.13 13.43
N ASP A 47 0.24 -8.88 12.72
CA ASP A 47 1.39 -8.15 13.27
C ASP A 47 1.02 -6.69 13.55
N ARG A 48 1.34 -6.18 14.74
CA ARG A 48 1.08 -4.78 15.13
C ARG A 48 1.67 -3.76 14.15
N ARG A 49 2.74 -4.12 13.42
CA ARG A 49 3.36 -3.27 12.40
C ARG A 49 2.44 -3.03 11.21
N VAL A 50 1.48 -3.93 10.95
CA VAL A 50 0.42 -3.72 9.96
C VAL A 50 -0.46 -2.55 10.36
N LEU A 51 -0.85 -2.46 11.64
CA LEU A 51 -1.65 -1.34 12.12
C LEU A 51 -0.87 -0.01 12.05
N VAL A 52 0.43 -0.04 12.34
CA VAL A 52 1.31 1.14 12.16
C VAL A 52 1.35 1.55 10.68
N LEU A 53 1.49 0.61 9.75
CA LEU A 53 1.46 0.89 8.31
C LEU A 53 0.12 1.53 7.90
N CYS A 54 -1.01 0.99 8.36
CA CYS A 54 -2.33 1.58 8.09
C CYS A 54 -2.44 3.02 8.62
N ALA A 55 -1.92 3.27 9.83
CA ALA A 55 -1.93 4.61 10.42
C ALA A 55 -1.05 5.61 9.66
N LEU A 56 0.16 5.20 9.24
CA LEU A 56 1.07 6.03 8.45
C LEU A 56 0.49 6.35 7.06
N ALA A 57 -0.23 5.39 6.46
CA ALA A 57 -0.93 5.58 5.20
C ALA A 57 -2.29 6.29 5.34
N LYS A 58 -2.73 6.59 6.57
CA LYS A 58 -4.03 7.18 6.86
C LYS A 58 -5.18 6.40 6.22
N ALA A 59 -5.07 5.06 6.24
CA ALA A 59 -6.06 4.17 5.65
C ALA A 59 -7.43 4.35 6.31
N GLU A 60 -8.45 4.60 5.51
CA GLU A 60 -9.82 4.82 6.00
C GLU A 60 -10.51 3.51 6.37
N THR A 61 -10.29 2.47 5.56
CA THR A 61 -10.95 1.17 5.69
C THR A 61 -9.92 0.06 5.84
N GLN A 62 -10.18 -0.88 6.75
CA GLN A 62 -9.34 -2.06 6.92
C GLN A 62 -9.28 -2.92 5.64
N CYS A 63 -8.17 -3.63 5.46
CA CYS A 63 -7.97 -4.59 4.38
C CYS A 63 -8.01 -3.99 2.96
N GLU A 64 -7.88 -2.68 2.83
CA GLU A 64 -7.70 -2.02 1.54
C GLU A 64 -6.79 -0.79 1.61
N PHE A 65 -6.29 -0.38 0.45
CA PHE A 65 -5.62 0.92 0.29
C PHE A 65 -6.02 1.59 -1.02
N SER A 66 -6.36 2.87 -0.97
CA SER A 66 -6.44 3.76 -2.13
C SER A 66 -5.04 4.11 -2.65
N TYR A 67 -5.00 4.65 -3.87
CA TYR A 67 -3.77 5.22 -4.41
C TYR A 67 -3.24 6.36 -3.54
N GLU A 68 -4.11 7.29 -3.09
CA GLU A 68 -3.67 8.41 -2.25
C GLU A 68 -3.12 7.95 -0.90
N GLU A 69 -3.72 6.94 -0.28
CA GLU A 69 -3.28 6.39 1.01
C GLU A 69 -1.89 5.78 0.89
N LEU A 70 -1.71 4.78 0.01
CA LEU A 70 -0.46 4.04 -0.04
C LEU A 70 0.66 4.82 -0.72
N VAL A 71 0.38 5.48 -1.85
CA VAL A 71 1.40 6.28 -2.56
C VAL A 71 1.69 7.58 -1.83
N GLY A 72 0.72 8.16 -1.14
CA GLY A 72 0.92 9.30 -0.25
C GLY A 72 1.91 8.94 0.86
N ALA A 73 1.70 7.82 1.53
CA ALA A 73 2.64 7.29 2.53
C ALA A 73 4.04 7.10 1.94
N PHE A 74 4.13 6.45 0.77
CA PHE A 74 5.42 6.20 0.15
C PHE A 74 6.17 7.48 -0.21
N LYS A 75 5.45 8.52 -0.64
CA LYS A 75 6.04 9.82 -0.91
C LYS A 75 6.50 10.51 0.38
N GLU A 76 5.65 10.53 1.40
CA GLU A 76 5.93 11.18 2.69
C GLU A 76 7.16 10.56 3.38
N TYR A 77 7.26 9.24 3.37
CA TYR A 77 8.36 8.49 4.00
C TYR A 77 9.49 8.11 3.03
N LYS A 78 9.48 8.65 1.80
CA LYS A 78 10.51 8.43 0.76
C LYS A 78 10.77 6.95 0.42
N ILE A 79 9.73 6.13 0.48
CA ILE A 79 9.75 4.71 0.11
C ILE A 79 9.69 4.60 -1.41
N ASN A 80 10.65 3.89 -1.98
CA ASN A 80 10.72 3.60 -3.42
C ASN A 80 10.73 2.09 -3.70
N TYR A 81 11.09 1.29 -2.69
CA TYR A 81 11.19 -0.16 -2.75
C TYR A 81 10.66 -0.77 -1.46
N LEU A 82 10.17 -2.02 -1.53
CA LEU A 82 9.71 -2.75 -0.34
C LEU A 82 10.83 -2.94 0.71
N GLY A 83 12.10 -2.94 0.28
CA GLY A 83 13.23 -2.98 1.19
C GLY A 83 13.36 -1.74 2.09
N ASP A 84 12.78 -0.60 1.68
CA ASP A 84 12.81 0.63 2.47
C ASP A 84 11.86 0.55 3.68
N LEU A 85 10.83 -0.30 3.62
CA LEU A 85 9.85 -0.53 4.68
C LEU A 85 10.34 -1.47 5.79
N LYS A 86 11.48 -2.12 5.62
CA LYS A 86 12.03 -3.13 6.56
C LYS A 86 13.06 -2.56 7.54
N LYS A 87 13.38 -1.27 7.46
CA LYS A 87 14.35 -0.57 8.31
C LYS A 87 13.64 0.27 9.36
#